data_AF-A0A3R7C8P2-F1
#
_entry.id   AF-A0A3R7C8P2-F1
#
_cell.length_a   1.000
_cell.length_b   1.000
_cell.length_c   1.000
_cell.angle_alpha   90.00
_cell.angle_beta   90.00
_cell.angle_gamma   90.00
#
_symmetry.space_group_name_H-M   'P 1'
#
loop_
_entity.id
_entity.type
_entity.pdbx_description
1 polymer ?
#
loop_
_entity_poly.entity_id
_entity_poly.type
_entity_poly.pdbx_seq_one_letter_code
_entity_poly.pdbx_strand_id
1 'polypeptide(L)'
;QVYSLFLIQNTPSTLRSEPSGSKTCNGDEWITEELSRRDTSSALLRGSSLVDKDRVFIVKVVPFTQSLPVSKEKDITIPKVEQKKLVRKTVKLVLDLSTGFVVHHDADGVIIEGERSGDVEETIFRLAESALTFQGKPVIYKLPDIVDNEIRGTLRLIHQQSLLKKTVEPLLITRQKKNLLNIELAIPMVRSKDEFLQIKRDLAALGVNRKGTLKFWLEMSVPENLINLNDYLEGGLDGVIINLDLMQKNLGGYKVIEGRFYKNQVKSLVKFLKVSLKELHKARIPVLVKGKLVVHHEVLDFLIEEGVWGVVVNTALEVDNLPELLHWTEKRIVLKKSTSSIL
;
A
#
# COMPACT_ATOMS: atom_id res chain seq x y z
N GLN A 1 0.13 12.22 -37.00
CA GLN A 1 1.27 12.97 -37.56
C GLN A 1 2.23 13.25 -36.41
N VAL A 2 3.40 12.61 -36.41
CA VAL A 2 4.44 12.84 -35.40
C VAL A 2 5.44 13.80 -36.02
N TYR A 3 5.60 14.99 -35.43
CA TYR A 3 6.61 15.96 -35.84
C TYR A 3 7.89 15.70 -35.04
N SER A 4 8.99 15.40 -35.72
CA SER A 4 10.32 15.32 -35.11
C SER A 4 10.98 16.70 -35.15
N LEU A 5 11.18 17.34 -33.99
CA LEU A 5 11.99 18.54 -33.84
C LEU A 5 13.46 18.14 -33.67
N PHE A 6 14.35 18.57 -34.58
CA PHE A 6 15.79 18.49 -34.37
C PHE A 6 16.28 19.85 -33.85
N LEU A 7 16.66 19.90 -32.56
CA LEU A 7 17.41 21.01 -31.97
C LEU A 7 18.90 20.67 -32.02
N ILE A 8 19.69 21.47 -32.72
CA ILE A 8 21.15 21.41 -32.66
C ILE A 8 21.60 22.48 -31.66
N GLN A 9 21.99 22.06 -30.44
CA GLN A 9 22.69 22.93 -29.49
C GLN A 9 24.19 22.66 -29.57
N ASN A 10 24.97 23.70 -29.94
CA ASN A 10 26.42 23.70 -29.82
C ASN A 10 26.79 24.07 -28.37
N THR A 11 27.35 23.13 -27.61
CA THR A 11 27.94 23.41 -26.30
C THR A 11 29.42 23.79 -26.41
N PRO A 12 29.89 24.88 -25.77
CA PRO A 12 31.27 25.00 -25.35
C PRO A 12 31.43 24.70 -23.85
N SER A 13 32.55 24.05 -23.54
CA SER A 13 33.09 23.72 -22.22
C SER A 13 33.40 24.95 -21.35
N THR A 14 33.11 24.91 -20.04
CA THR A 14 34.04 25.07 -18.89
C THR A 14 33.37 25.60 -17.60
N LEU A 15 33.79 24.99 -16.47
CA LEU A 15 34.07 25.52 -15.13
C LEU A 15 32.96 26.09 -14.21
N ARG A 16 32.97 25.51 -12.99
CA ARG A 16 32.37 25.86 -11.68
C ARG A 16 32.13 27.36 -11.39
N SER A 17 30.96 27.67 -10.82
CA SER A 17 30.78 28.14 -9.42
C SER A 17 29.31 28.53 -9.13
N GLU A 18 28.74 28.04 -8.03
CA GLU A 18 27.55 28.62 -7.35
C GLU A 18 27.88 30.00 -6.71
N PRO A 19 26.96 30.75 -6.02
CA PRO A 19 25.53 30.53 -5.69
C PRO A 19 24.59 31.77 -5.85
N SER A 20 23.32 31.55 -5.48
CA SER A 20 22.42 32.46 -4.73
C SER A 20 21.28 33.20 -5.47
N GLY A 21 20.07 33.11 -4.89
CA GLY A 21 19.22 34.30 -4.72
C GLY A 21 17.83 34.38 -5.38
N SER A 22 16.82 33.71 -4.79
CA SER A 22 15.51 34.29 -4.41
C SER A 22 14.43 34.69 -5.45
N LYS A 23 13.16 34.53 -5.00
CA LYS A 23 11.90 35.24 -5.35
C LYS A 23 11.10 34.73 -6.57
N THR A 24 10.01 33.97 -6.36
CA THR A 24 8.60 34.34 -6.06
C THR A 24 7.75 34.74 -7.28
N CYS A 25 6.79 33.85 -7.58
CA CYS A 25 5.35 33.99 -7.87
C CYS A 25 4.76 35.15 -8.69
N ASN A 26 3.67 34.76 -9.37
CA ASN A 26 2.57 35.50 -10.02
C ASN A 26 2.87 35.93 -11.46
N GLY A 27 1.98 35.78 -12.43
CA GLY A 27 0.57 35.40 -12.49
C GLY A 27 0.09 35.63 -13.93
N ASP A 28 -0.96 34.89 -14.31
CA ASP A 28 -2.00 35.15 -15.32
C ASP A 28 -1.73 36.17 -16.46
N GLU A 29 -1.95 35.75 -17.71
CA GLU A 29 -3.17 36.13 -18.47
C GLU A 29 -3.19 35.56 -19.88
N TRP A 30 -4.42 35.32 -20.35
CA TRP A 30 -4.83 34.80 -21.64
C TRP A 30 -4.79 35.90 -22.73
N ILE A 31 -4.72 35.52 -24.01
CA ILE A 31 -5.60 36.02 -25.09
C ILE A 31 -5.34 35.20 -26.37
N THR A 32 -6.45 34.75 -26.95
CA THR A 32 -6.66 34.06 -28.22
C THR A 32 -6.76 35.05 -29.39
N GLU A 33 -6.31 34.68 -30.59
CA GLU A 33 -7.08 35.01 -31.82
C GLU A 33 -6.70 34.17 -33.05
N GLU A 34 -7.75 33.72 -33.75
CA GLU A 34 -7.79 32.97 -35.00
C GLU A 34 -7.39 33.82 -36.21
N LEU A 35 -6.90 33.21 -37.29
CA LEU A 35 -7.14 33.75 -38.64
C LEU A 35 -7.10 32.66 -39.72
N SER A 36 -8.05 32.81 -40.64
CA SER A 36 -8.56 31.81 -41.57
C SER A 36 -8.08 31.99 -43.02
N ARG A 37 -8.05 30.87 -43.75
CA ARG A 37 -8.50 30.65 -45.15
C ARG A 37 -7.67 31.14 -46.38
N ARG A 38 -7.40 30.12 -47.23
CA ARG A 38 -7.54 29.99 -48.72
C ARG A 38 -6.37 30.48 -49.61
N ASP A 39 -5.75 29.53 -50.33
CA ASP A 39 -5.87 29.23 -51.79
C ASP A 39 -5.17 30.31 -52.64
N THR A 40 -4.27 30.09 -53.61
CA THR A 40 -3.99 29.00 -54.56
C THR A 40 -2.72 29.37 -55.37
N SER A 41 -2.13 28.37 -56.05
CA SER A 41 -1.39 28.48 -57.34
C SER A 41 0.03 29.08 -57.42
N SER A 42 0.98 28.17 -57.71
CA SER A 42 2.14 28.26 -58.62
C SER A 42 2.70 29.64 -59.05
N ALA A 43 3.97 29.89 -58.74
CA ALA A 43 5.08 29.86 -59.70
C ALA A 43 6.32 30.58 -59.14
N LEU A 44 7.47 29.93 -59.34
CA LEU A 44 8.84 30.43 -59.46
C LEU A 44 9.06 31.95 -59.25
N LEU A 45 9.99 32.32 -58.36
CA LEU A 45 11.28 32.93 -58.74
C LEU A 45 12.09 33.35 -57.49
N ARG A 46 13.34 32.87 -57.48
CA ARG A 46 14.61 33.53 -57.14
C ARG A 46 14.74 34.23 -55.78
N GLY A 47 15.74 33.75 -55.04
CA GLY A 47 16.12 34.19 -53.71
C GLY A 47 16.41 35.68 -53.55
N SER A 48 16.27 36.10 -52.29
CA SER A 48 17.20 37.03 -51.66
C SER A 48 17.12 36.77 -50.16
N SER A 49 18.29 36.62 -49.55
CA SER A 49 18.48 36.47 -48.12
C SER A 49 18.01 37.74 -47.39
N LEU A 50 17.10 37.59 -46.44
CA LEU A 50 16.89 38.56 -45.38
C LEU A 50 17.05 37.82 -44.06
N VAL A 51 18.24 38.00 -43.48
CA VAL A 51 18.62 37.57 -42.14
C VAL A 51 18.14 38.67 -41.20
N ASP A 52 17.01 38.43 -40.53
CA ASP A 52 16.66 39.13 -39.30
C ASP A 52 17.00 38.18 -38.14
N LYS A 53 17.85 38.63 -37.23
CA LYS A 53 18.62 37.76 -36.32
C LYS A 53 17.82 37.20 -35.13
N ASP A 54 16.56 37.59 -34.95
CA ASP A 54 15.76 37.18 -33.78
C ASP A 54 14.36 36.62 -34.11
N ARG A 55 14.08 36.22 -35.36
CA ARG A 55 12.82 35.54 -35.72
C ARG A 55 13.05 34.38 -36.68
N VAL A 56 12.56 33.19 -36.32
CA VAL A 56 12.61 32.00 -37.17
C VAL A 56 11.48 32.05 -38.19
N PHE A 57 11.81 32.06 -39.49
CA PHE A 57 10.82 31.95 -40.56
C PHE A 57 10.85 30.52 -41.13
N ILE A 58 9.68 29.87 -41.20
CA ILE A 58 9.54 28.60 -41.92
C ILE A 58 9.54 28.91 -43.41
N VAL A 59 10.67 28.70 -44.07
CA VAL A 59 10.83 29.06 -45.50
C VAL A 59 10.27 27.96 -46.43
N LYS A 60 10.18 26.71 -45.95
CA LYS A 60 9.62 25.59 -46.72
C LYS A 60 9.32 24.39 -45.82
N VAL A 61 8.13 23.81 -45.95
CA VAL A 61 7.81 22.47 -45.41
C VAL A 61 7.76 21.51 -46.60
N VAL A 62 8.64 20.50 -46.60
CA VAL A 62 8.64 19.46 -47.64
C VAL A 62 7.93 18.25 -47.05
N PRO A 63 6.92 17.65 -47.73
CA PRO A 63 6.28 16.44 -47.22
C PRO A 63 7.31 15.31 -47.17
N PHE A 64 7.65 14.88 -45.96
CA PHE A 64 8.48 13.70 -45.74
C PHE A 64 7.69 12.48 -46.20
N THR A 65 8.00 12.00 -47.41
CA THR A 65 7.41 10.81 -48.02
C THR A 65 8.47 9.72 -48.13
N GLN A 66 9.14 9.41 -47.02
CA GLN A 66 9.65 8.04 -46.89
C GLN A 66 8.50 7.20 -46.34
N SER A 67 8.00 6.28 -47.16
CA SER A 67 7.26 5.14 -46.64
C SER A 67 8.21 4.41 -45.69
N LEU A 68 7.94 4.49 -44.38
CA LEU A 68 8.56 3.59 -43.42
C LEU A 68 8.32 2.16 -43.95
N PRO A 69 9.35 1.30 -44.02
CA PRO A 69 9.09 -0.10 -44.35
C PRO A 69 8.08 -0.60 -43.33
N VAL A 70 6.90 -1.00 -43.82
CA VAL A 70 5.89 -1.63 -42.97
C VAL A 70 6.55 -2.90 -42.48
N SER A 71 6.91 -2.92 -41.19
CA SER A 71 7.38 -4.14 -40.52
C SER A 71 6.34 -5.21 -40.82
N LYS A 72 6.73 -6.29 -41.49
CA LYS A 72 5.81 -7.41 -41.72
C LYS A 72 5.36 -7.87 -40.33
N GLU A 73 4.12 -8.31 -40.15
CA GLU A 73 3.60 -8.78 -38.84
C GLU A 73 4.53 -9.79 -38.14
N LYS A 74 5.38 -10.47 -38.89
CA LYS A 74 6.41 -11.42 -38.43
C LYS A 74 7.58 -10.78 -37.65
N ASP A 75 7.80 -9.47 -37.77
CA ASP A 75 8.88 -8.74 -37.08
C ASP A 75 8.42 -8.17 -35.72
N ILE A 76 7.11 -8.22 -35.45
CA ILE A 76 6.54 -7.86 -34.14
C ILE A 76 6.49 -9.14 -33.30
N THR A 77 7.62 -9.55 -32.73
CA THR A 77 7.57 -10.42 -31.56
C THR A 77 7.05 -9.61 -30.40
N ILE A 78 5.73 -9.65 -30.20
CA ILE A 78 5.13 -9.26 -28.92
C ILE A 78 5.84 -10.14 -27.88
N PRO A 79 6.57 -9.59 -26.91
CA PRO A 79 7.15 -10.40 -25.85
C PRO A 79 5.97 -11.18 -25.28
N LYS A 80 6.02 -12.51 -25.39
CA LYS A 80 5.08 -13.35 -24.64
C LYS A 80 5.25 -12.88 -23.21
N VAL A 81 4.20 -12.27 -22.66
CA VAL A 81 4.11 -12.06 -21.22
C VAL A 81 4.22 -13.46 -20.66
N GLU A 82 5.42 -13.86 -20.24
CA GLU A 82 5.61 -15.09 -19.50
C GLU A 82 4.67 -14.94 -18.32
N GLN A 83 3.58 -15.72 -18.33
CA GLN A 83 2.71 -15.83 -17.19
C GLN A 83 3.61 -16.35 -16.08
N LYS A 84 4.04 -15.44 -15.20
CA LYS A 84 4.94 -15.73 -14.09
C LYS A 84 4.31 -16.91 -13.35
N LYS A 85 4.99 -18.06 -13.39
CA LYS A 85 4.44 -19.31 -12.86
C LYS A 85 4.09 -19.08 -11.40
N LEU A 86 2.81 -19.26 -11.04
CA LEU A 86 2.32 -18.94 -9.71
C LEU A 86 3.14 -19.71 -8.67
N VAL A 87 3.91 -18.98 -7.87
CA VAL A 87 4.80 -19.56 -6.87
C VAL A 87 3.96 -20.10 -5.71
N ARG A 88 4.15 -21.37 -5.36
CA ARG A 88 3.43 -21.99 -4.25
C ARG A 88 4.00 -21.48 -2.92
N LYS A 89 3.25 -20.63 -2.24
CA LYS A 89 3.53 -20.11 -0.89
C LYS A 89 2.48 -20.61 0.11
N THR A 90 2.87 -20.84 1.35
CA THR A 90 1.97 -21.23 2.44
C THR A 90 1.48 -20.00 3.19
N VAL A 91 2.40 -19.07 3.47
CA VAL A 91 2.07 -17.79 4.12
C VAL A 91 1.29 -16.91 3.14
N LYS A 92 0.13 -16.44 3.59
CA LYS A 92 -0.74 -15.56 2.79
C LYS A 92 -0.14 -14.16 2.66
N LEU A 93 -0.38 -13.55 1.52
CA LEU A 93 0.03 -12.17 1.26
C LEU A 93 -1.20 -11.27 1.23
N VAL A 94 -1.30 -10.36 2.19
CA VAL A 94 -2.40 -9.39 2.30
C VAL A 94 -1.89 -8.03 1.81
N LEU A 95 -2.60 -7.42 0.87
CA LEU A 95 -2.20 -6.14 0.30
C LEU A 95 -2.80 -4.97 1.10
N ASP A 96 -1.95 -4.02 1.50
CA ASP A 96 -2.39 -2.75 2.07
C ASP A 96 -2.75 -1.77 0.94
N LEU A 97 -4.05 -1.43 0.85
CA LEU A 97 -4.60 -0.49 -0.12
C LEU A 97 -4.99 0.84 0.52
N SER A 98 -4.32 1.23 1.60
CA SER A 98 -4.70 2.41 2.39
C SER A 98 -4.20 3.72 1.79
N THR A 99 -3.01 3.77 1.17
CA THR A 99 -2.48 5.01 0.56
C THR A 99 -2.49 5.00 -0.97
N GLY A 100 -2.49 3.82 -1.59
CA GLY A 100 -2.59 3.65 -3.03
C GLY A 100 -3.62 2.58 -3.36
N PHE A 101 -4.21 2.66 -4.55
CA PHE A 101 -5.23 1.71 -5.01
C PHE A 101 -4.77 0.96 -6.27
N VAL A 102 -3.63 0.27 -6.15
CA VAL A 102 -3.13 -0.60 -7.22
C VAL A 102 -3.48 -2.03 -6.85
N VAL A 103 -4.45 -2.60 -7.57
CA VAL A 103 -4.92 -3.96 -7.33
C VAL A 103 -3.96 -4.97 -7.94
N HIS A 104 -3.50 -5.91 -7.13
CA HIS A 104 -2.79 -7.10 -7.59
C HIS A 104 -3.62 -8.35 -7.28
N HIS A 105 -4.02 -9.09 -8.31
CA HIS A 105 -4.91 -10.26 -8.16
C HIS A 105 -4.27 -11.43 -7.39
N ASP A 106 -2.95 -11.47 -7.31
CA ASP A 106 -2.16 -12.52 -6.63
C ASP A 106 -2.15 -12.39 -5.10
N ALA A 107 -2.71 -11.31 -4.54
CA ALA A 107 -2.87 -11.15 -3.11
C ALA A 107 -4.02 -12.03 -2.57
N ASP A 108 -3.83 -12.59 -1.38
CA ASP A 108 -4.74 -13.50 -0.69
C ASP A 108 -5.81 -12.77 0.14
N GLY A 109 -5.72 -11.44 0.21
CA GLY A 109 -6.65 -10.55 0.91
C GLY A 109 -6.18 -9.09 0.85
N VAL A 110 -6.98 -8.19 1.42
CA VAL A 110 -6.69 -6.76 1.46
C VAL A 110 -6.85 -6.22 2.87
N ILE A 111 -6.06 -5.21 3.24
CA ILE A 111 -6.30 -4.35 4.40
C ILE A 111 -6.43 -2.89 3.96
N ILE A 112 -7.41 -2.19 4.53
CA ILE A 112 -7.65 -0.75 4.33
C ILE A 112 -7.71 -0.09 5.71
N GLU A 113 -6.78 0.82 5.97
CA GLU A 113 -6.65 1.59 7.19
C GLU A 113 -7.44 2.89 7.10
N GLY A 114 -8.44 3.05 7.97
CA GLY A 114 -9.33 4.20 7.99
C GLY A 114 -8.63 5.54 8.19
N GLU A 115 -7.45 5.58 8.80
CA GLU A 115 -6.69 6.83 8.99
C GLU A 115 -5.92 7.28 7.74
N ARG A 116 -5.81 6.42 6.73
CA ARG A 116 -5.06 6.67 5.48
C ARG A 116 -5.94 6.63 4.23
N SER A 117 -7.12 6.05 4.32
CA SER A 117 -8.04 5.82 3.19
C SER A 117 -8.78 7.06 2.67
N GLY A 118 -8.43 8.25 3.17
CA GLY A 118 -9.05 9.52 2.78
C GLY A 118 -10.33 9.83 3.56
N ASP A 119 -11.30 10.40 2.88
CA ASP A 119 -12.63 10.70 3.39
C ASP A 119 -13.58 9.49 3.29
N VAL A 120 -14.81 9.67 3.79
CA VAL A 120 -15.80 8.58 3.95
C VAL A 120 -16.15 7.97 2.59
N GLU A 121 -16.37 8.81 1.57
CA GLU A 121 -16.71 8.38 0.22
C GLU A 121 -15.57 7.58 -0.44
N GLU A 122 -14.34 8.06 -0.32
CA GLU A 122 -13.17 7.34 -0.81
C GLU A 122 -13.00 5.99 -0.10
N THR A 123 -13.20 5.95 1.21
CA THR A 123 -13.16 4.71 1.99
C THR A 123 -14.23 3.72 1.54
N ILE A 124 -15.46 4.19 1.28
CA ILE A 124 -16.55 3.36 0.74
C ILE A 124 -16.17 2.79 -0.62
N PHE A 125 -15.67 3.64 -1.52
CA PHE A 125 -15.23 3.22 -2.85
C PHE A 125 -14.16 2.14 -2.76
N ARG A 126 -13.09 2.38 -2.00
CA ARG A 126 -11.98 1.43 -1.83
C ARG A 126 -12.46 0.10 -1.24
N LEU A 127 -13.32 0.13 -0.24
CA LEU A 127 -13.89 -1.08 0.35
C LEU A 127 -14.79 -1.84 -0.62
N ALA A 128 -15.63 -1.13 -1.38
CA ALA A 128 -16.53 -1.74 -2.34
C ALA A 128 -15.77 -2.41 -3.49
N GLU A 129 -14.85 -1.67 -4.12
CA GLU A 129 -14.02 -2.19 -5.22
C GLU A 129 -13.14 -3.35 -4.75
N SER A 130 -12.54 -3.24 -3.56
CA SER A 130 -11.74 -4.35 -2.99
C SER A 130 -12.60 -5.58 -2.74
N ALA A 131 -13.79 -5.43 -2.16
CA ALA A 131 -14.68 -6.56 -1.88
C ALA A 131 -15.14 -7.27 -3.17
N LEU A 132 -15.44 -6.50 -4.22
CA LEU A 132 -15.83 -7.04 -5.52
C LEU A 132 -14.68 -7.70 -6.27
N THR A 133 -13.46 -7.17 -6.13
CA THR A 133 -12.28 -7.70 -6.81
C THR A 133 -11.72 -8.94 -6.12
N PHE A 134 -11.73 -8.95 -4.78
CA PHE A 134 -11.19 -10.03 -3.95
C PHE A 134 -12.31 -10.96 -3.48
N GLN A 135 -13.09 -11.51 -4.42
CA GLN A 135 -14.20 -12.41 -4.09
C GLN A 135 -13.72 -13.65 -3.34
N GLY A 136 -14.40 -13.98 -2.24
CA GLY A 136 -14.04 -15.10 -1.37
C GLY A 136 -12.76 -14.89 -0.53
N LYS A 137 -12.07 -13.76 -0.69
CA LYS A 137 -10.90 -13.37 0.09
C LYS A 137 -11.28 -12.26 1.09
N PRO A 138 -10.66 -12.20 2.27
CA PRO A 138 -11.00 -11.22 3.29
C PRO A 138 -10.53 -9.81 2.90
N VAL A 139 -11.42 -8.83 3.09
CA VAL A 139 -11.10 -7.40 3.01
C VAL A 139 -11.21 -6.83 4.41
N ILE A 140 -10.08 -6.57 5.06
CA ILE A 140 -10.04 -6.11 6.44
C ILE A 140 -10.08 -4.59 6.46
N TYR A 141 -11.19 -4.02 6.92
CA TYR A 141 -11.28 -2.60 7.23
C TYR A 141 -10.79 -2.36 8.65
N LYS A 142 -9.66 -1.66 8.81
CA LYS A 142 -9.16 -1.25 10.11
C LYS A 142 -9.71 0.12 10.47
N LEU A 143 -10.34 0.23 11.65
CA LEU A 143 -10.77 1.52 12.17
C LEU A 143 -9.54 2.44 12.34
N PRO A 144 -9.75 3.76 12.27
CA PRO A 144 -8.65 4.71 12.29
C PRO A 144 -7.95 4.81 13.65
N ASP A 145 -6.62 4.79 13.64
CA ASP A 145 -5.77 5.21 14.76
C ASP A 145 -5.33 6.68 14.60
N ILE A 146 -6.29 7.61 14.69
CA ILE A 146 -6.00 9.05 14.57
C ILE A 146 -5.59 9.60 15.94
N VAL A 147 -4.43 10.25 15.98
CA VAL A 147 -3.92 10.93 17.18
C VAL A 147 -4.56 12.31 17.31
N ASP A 148 -5.00 12.67 18.51
CA ASP A 148 -5.37 14.04 18.89
C ASP A 148 -4.82 14.33 20.28
N ASN A 149 -3.91 15.28 20.35
CA ASN A 149 -3.03 15.50 21.50
C ASN A 149 -2.34 14.19 21.93
N GLU A 150 -2.60 13.74 23.16
CA GLU A 150 -2.02 12.50 23.72
C GLU A 150 -2.94 11.28 23.59
N ILE A 151 -4.19 11.47 23.12
CA ILE A 151 -5.18 10.40 23.00
C ILE A 151 -5.17 9.85 21.56
N ARG A 152 -5.06 8.53 21.44
CA ARG A 152 -5.05 7.82 20.15
C ARG A 152 -5.59 6.41 20.29
N GLY A 153 -5.77 5.75 19.15
CA GLY A 153 -6.23 4.37 19.06
C GLY A 153 -7.71 4.24 19.41
N THR A 154 -8.08 3.05 19.85
CA THR A 154 -9.45 2.73 20.24
C THR A 154 -9.98 3.62 21.36
N LEU A 155 -9.14 3.99 22.33
CA LEU A 155 -9.50 4.87 23.43
C LEU A 155 -10.11 6.19 22.94
N ARG A 156 -9.56 6.76 21.87
CA ARG A 156 -10.12 7.99 21.28
C ARG A 156 -11.52 7.74 20.72
N LEU A 157 -11.72 6.63 20.01
CA LEU A 157 -13.00 6.28 19.42
C LEU A 157 -14.09 6.09 20.49
N ILE A 158 -13.73 5.51 21.65
CA ILE A 158 -14.63 5.37 22.80
C ILE A 158 -15.00 6.75 23.38
N HIS A 159 -14.02 7.65 23.57
CA HIS A 159 -14.29 8.99 24.11
C HIS A 159 -15.04 9.89 23.14
N GLN A 160 -14.80 9.75 21.83
CA GLN A 160 -15.36 10.59 20.79
C GLN A 160 -16.34 9.82 19.92
N GLN A 161 -17.54 9.59 20.44
CA GLN A 161 -18.59 8.81 19.76
C GLN A 161 -18.99 9.37 18.38
N SER A 162 -18.87 10.68 18.15
CA SER A 162 -19.09 11.28 16.82
C SER A 162 -18.06 10.82 15.80
N LEU A 163 -16.79 10.70 16.22
CA LEU A 163 -15.72 10.14 15.38
C LEU A 163 -16.00 8.66 15.11
N LEU A 164 -16.31 7.87 16.14
CA LEU A 164 -16.63 6.45 15.97
C LEU A 164 -17.75 6.25 14.94
N LYS A 165 -18.87 6.98 15.05
CA LYS A 165 -19.99 6.92 14.09
C LYS A 165 -19.54 7.19 12.66
N LYS A 166 -18.79 8.27 12.43
CA LYS A 166 -18.26 8.63 11.10
C LYS A 166 -17.34 7.53 10.54
N THR A 167 -16.54 6.91 11.39
CA THR A 167 -15.55 5.90 10.96
C THR A 167 -16.16 4.53 10.71
N VAL A 168 -17.32 4.24 11.31
CA VAL A 168 -18.06 3.00 11.11
C VAL A 168 -18.99 3.07 9.89
N GLU A 169 -19.37 4.27 9.46
CA GLU A 169 -20.25 4.51 8.32
C GLU A 169 -19.84 3.77 7.02
N PRO A 170 -18.56 3.79 6.58
CA PRO A 170 -18.13 3.04 5.41
C PRO A 170 -18.43 1.53 5.49
N LEU A 171 -18.20 0.94 6.67
CA LEU A 171 -18.46 -0.49 6.92
C LEU A 171 -19.95 -0.80 6.83
N LEU A 172 -20.80 0.05 7.42
CA LEU A 172 -22.25 -0.12 7.38
C LEU A 172 -22.78 -0.02 5.95
N ILE A 173 -22.36 0.99 5.19
CA ILE A 173 -22.82 1.20 3.81
C ILE A 173 -22.40 0.02 2.93
N THR A 174 -21.13 -0.39 2.99
CA THR A 174 -20.61 -1.46 2.12
C THR A 174 -21.19 -2.83 2.49
N ARG A 175 -21.29 -3.16 3.78
CA ARG A 175 -21.85 -4.47 4.19
C ARG A 175 -23.36 -4.52 4.10
N GLN A 176 -24.08 -3.53 4.63
CA GLN A 176 -25.54 -3.60 4.76
C GLN A 176 -26.26 -3.14 3.49
N LYS A 177 -25.82 -2.04 2.85
CA LYS A 177 -26.50 -1.52 1.64
C LYS A 177 -26.04 -2.21 0.36
N LYS A 178 -24.78 -2.66 0.29
CA LYS A 178 -24.21 -3.31 -0.91
C LYS A 178 -24.04 -4.83 -0.77
N ASN A 179 -24.38 -5.41 0.39
CA ASN A 179 -24.30 -6.85 0.67
C ASN A 179 -22.90 -7.46 0.46
N LEU A 180 -21.85 -6.70 0.76
CA LEU A 180 -20.45 -7.12 0.59
C LEU A 180 -19.96 -7.82 1.87
N LEU A 181 -20.19 -9.14 1.94
CA LEU A 181 -20.04 -9.90 3.19
C LEU A 181 -18.61 -10.34 3.52
N ASN A 182 -17.66 -10.21 2.60
CA ASN A 182 -16.23 -10.51 2.82
C ASN A 182 -15.44 -9.38 3.50
N ILE A 183 -16.10 -8.28 3.87
CA ILE A 183 -15.47 -7.16 4.60
C ILE A 183 -15.44 -7.45 6.10
N GLU A 184 -14.26 -7.56 6.68
CA GLU A 184 -14.03 -7.83 8.10
C GLU A 184 -13.58 -6.54 8.81
N LEU A 185 -13.71 -6.46 10.14
CA LEU A 185 -13.38 -5.26 10.90
C LEU A 185 -12.14 -5.49 11.76
N ALA A 186 -11.17 -4.58 11.73
CA ALA A 186 -10.03 -4.57 12.63
C ALA A 186 -10.07 -3.38 13.59
N ILE A 187 -9.87 -3.67 14.88
CA ILE A 187 -9.88 -2.69 15.96
C ILE A 187 -8.43 -2.29 16.27
N PRO A 188 -8.06 -1.00 16.11
CA PRO A 188 -6.68 -0.53 16.23
C PRO A 188 -6.27 -0.29 17.68
N MET A 189 -5.01 -0.57 18.00
CA MET A 189 -4.28 0.02 19.13
C MET A 189 -5.07 0.06 20.45
N VAL A 190 -5.50 -1.11 20.92
CA VAL A 190 -6.14 -1.28 22.23
C VAL A 190 -5.06 -1.50 23.30
N ARG A 191 -5.25 -0.96 24.52
CA ARG A 191 -4.28 -1.07 25.62
C ARG A 191 -4.76 -1.85 26.84
N SER A 192 -6.03 -2.27 26.88
CA SER A 192 -6.56 -3.17 27.92
C SER A 192 -7.73 -4.01 27.43
N LYS A 193 -8.04 -5.10 28.14
CA LYS A 193 -9.24 -5.92 27.90
C LYS A 193 -10.52 -5.08 28.00
N ASP A 194 -10.61 -4.19 28.98
CA ASP A 194 -11.79 -3.36 29.20
C ASP A 194 -12.02 -2.38 28.05
N GLU A 195 -10.94 -1.80 27.51
CA GLU A 195 -11.01 -0.96 26.32
C GLU A 195 -11.54 -1.78 25.11
N PHE A 196 -11.07 -3.02 24.93
CA PHE A 196 -11.58 -3.93 23.89
C PHE A 196 -13.06 -4.26 24.07
N LEU A 197 -13.49 -4.59 25.29
CA LEU A 197 -14.89 -4.90 25.56
C LEU A 197 -15.78 -3.67 25.39
N GLN A 198 -15.31 -2.49 25.79
CA GLN A 198 -16.06 -1.26 25.65
C GLN A 198 -16.28 -0.88 24.19
N ILE A 199 -15.23 -0.88 23.35
CA ILE A 199 -15.41 -0.57 21.92
C ILE A 199 -16.35 -1.57 21.24
N LYS A 200 -16.33 -2.84 21.64
CA LYS A 200 -17.28 -3.84 21.11
C LYS A 200 -18.73 -3.52 21.47
N ARG A 201 -18.99 -3.01 22.67
CA ARG A 201 -20.34 -2.55 23.07
C ARG A 201 -20.77 -1.33 22.27
N ASP A 202 -19.87 -0.37 22.08
CA ASP A 202 -20.14 0.84 21.31
C ASP A 202 -20.42 0.49 19.83
N LEU A 203 -19.62 -0.39 19.23
CA LEU A 203 -19.85 -0.93 17.89
C LEU A 203 -21.19 -1.67 17.78
N ALA A 204 -21.53 -2.49 18.78
CA ALA A 204 -22.80 -3.20 18.85
C ALA A 204 -24.00 -2.24 18.85
N ALA A 205 -23.90 -1.13 19.58
CA ALA A 205 -24.92 -0.08 19.62
C ALA A 205 -25.09 0.64 18.27
N LEU A 206 -24.05 0.65 17.43
CA LEU A 206 -24.08 1.15 16.05
C LEU A 206 -24.52 0.08 15.03
N GLY A 207 -24.93 -1.11 15.48
CA GLY A 207 -25.35 -2.22 14.62
C GLY A 207 -24.19 -3.06 14.07
N VAL A 208 -22.95 -2.82 14.52
CA VAL A 208 -21.77 -3.60 14.14
C VAL A 208 -21.49 -4.65 15.20
N ASN A 209 -22.09 -5.82 15.01
CA ASN A 209 -21.96 -6.94 15.92
C ASN A 209 -21.13 -8.06 15.29
N ARG A 210 -20.26 -8.70 16.09
CA ARG A 210 -19.59 -9.94 15.72
C ARG A 210 -20.61 -11.08 15.63
N LYS A 211 -21.30 -11.19 14.49
CA LYS A 211 -22.31 -12.21 14.19
C LYS A 211 -22.28 -12.55 12.70
N GLY A 212 -22.66 -13.78 12.36
CA GLY A 212 -22.75 -14.25 10.99
C GLY A 212 -21.38 -14.22 10.30
N THR A 213 -21.28 -13.47 9.20
CA THR A 213 -20.06 -13.38 8.38
C THR A 213 -19.07 -12.30 8.84
N LEU A 214 -19.47 -11.41 9.77
CA LEU A 214 -18.59 -10.33 10.22
C LEU A 214 -17.61 -10.81 11.28
N LYS A 215 -16.32 -10.83 10.92
CA LYS A 215 -15.21 -11.16 11.82
C LYS A 215 -14.58 -9.92 12.43
N PHE A 216 -14.15 -10.03 13.69
CA PHE A 216 -13.44 -8.99 14.41
C PHE A 216 -11.97 -9.37 14.57
N TRP A 217 -11.10 -8.51 14.05
CA TRP A 217 -9.66 -8.56 14.24
C TRP A 217 -9.23 -7.56 15.29
N LEU A 218 -8.18 -7.89 16.04
CA LEU A 218 -7.54 -6.98 16.99
C LEU A 218 -6.13 -6.65 16.51
N GLU A 219 -5.82 -5.36 16.32
CA GLU A 219 -4.45 -4.91 16.09
C GLU A 219 -3.69 -4.86 17.42
N MET A 220 -2.83 -5.84 17.64
CA MET A 220 -1.94 -5.90 18.80
C MET A 220 -0.69 -5.07 18.52
N SER A 221 -0.48 -4.05 19.34
CA SER A 221 0.59 -3.06 19.13
C SER A 221 1.29 -2.65 20.42
N VAL A 222 0.81 -3.09 21.59
CA VAL A 222 1.45 -2.86 22.89
C VAL A 222 1.79 -4.19 23.58
N PRO A 223 2.83 -4.24 24.43
CA PRO A 223 3.19 -5.46 25.15
C PRO A 223 2.06 -6.04 26.01
N GLU A 224 1.22 -5.19 26.58
CA GLU A 224 0.05 -5.58 27.37
C GLU A 224 -0.84 -6.60 26.63
N ASN A 225 -1.07 -6.41 25.33
CA ASN A 225 -1.95 -7.29 24.56
C ASN A 225 -1.43 -8.74 24.50
N LEU A 226 -0.11 -8.89 24.53
CA LEU A 226 0.57 -10.18 24.42
C LEU A 226 0.77 -10.84 25.79
N ILE A 227 0.93 -10.04 26.84
CA ILE A 227 1.04 -10.52 28.22
C ILE A 227 -0.32 -11.02 28.70
N ASN A 228 -1.39 -10.26 28.43
CA ASN A 228 -2.76 -10.59 28.82
C ASN A 228 -3.55 -11.25 27.68
N LEU A 229 -2.88 -11.98 26.79
CA LEU A 229 -3.49 -12.50 25.57
C LEU A 229 -4.77 -13.31 25.84
N ASN A 230 -4.76 -14.14 26.89
CA ASN A 230 -5.93 -14.96 27.27
C ASN A 230 -7.18 -14.12 27.54
N ASP A 231 -7.03 -12.94 28.13
CA ASP A 231 -8.14 -12.03 28.39
C ASP A 231 -8.80 -11.54 27.09
N TYR A 232 -7.99 -11.24 26.08
CA TYR A 232 -8.49 -10.83 24.77
C TYR A 232 -9.19 -11.98 24.03
N LEU A 233 -8.66 -13.20 24.17
CA LEU A 233 -9.25 -14.41 23.61
C LEU A 233 -10.63 -14.69 24.21
N GLU A 234 -10.76 -14.59 25.54
CA GLU A 234 -12.06 -14.68 26.24
C GLU A 234 -13.03 -13.59 25.79
N GLY A 235 -12.52 -12.38 25.55
CA GLY A 235 -13.30 -11.27 25.02
C GLY A 235 -13.87 -11.55 23.63
N GLY A 236 -13.33 -12.53 22.90
CA GLY A 236 -13.84 -13.02 21.62
C GLY A 236 -13.36 -12.17 20.44
N LEU A 237 -12.39 -12.70 19.71
CA LEU A 237 -11.84 -12.19 18.45
C LEU A 237 -11.69 -13.33 17.45
N ASP A 238 -11.64 -13.01 16.16
CA ASP A 238 -11.54 -13.98 15.06
C ASP A 238 -10.15 -14.00 14.41
N GLY A 239 -9.32 -13.01 14.72
CA GLY A 239 -7.98 -12.87 14.17
C GLY A 239 -7.20 -11.76 14.87
N VAL A 240 -5.88 -11.81 14.73
CA VAL A 240 -4.97 -10.81 15.30
C VAL A 240 -4.11 -10.22 14.20
N ILE A 241 -3.90 -8.91 14.28
CA ILE A 241 -2.96 -8.17 13.44
C ILE A 241 -1.83 -7.66 14.32
N ILE A 242 -0.63 -8.24 14.21
CA ILE A 242 0.53 -7.77 14.98
C ILE A 242 1.20 -6.63 14.21
N ASN A 243 1.18 -5.42 14.79
CA ASN A 243 1.91 -4.28 14.25
C ASN A 243 3.33 -4.24 14.81
N LEU A 244 4.28 -4.78 14.05
CA LEU A 244 5.65 -4.94 14.52
C LEU A 244 6.34 -3.61 14.80
N ASP A 245 6.07 -2.58 14.00
CA ASP A 245 6.74 -1.28 14.14
C ASP A 245 6.32 -0.59 15.45
N LEU A 246 5.01 -0.59 15.75
CA LEU A 246 4.50 -0.08 17.02
C LEU A 246 4.91 -0.97 18.20
N MET A 247 4.88 -2.29 18.03
CA MET A 247 5.24 -3.21 19.09
C MET A 247 6.72 -3.10 19.46
N GLN A 248 7.63 -3.01 18.49
CA GLN A 248 9.05 -2.79 18.74
C GLN A 248 9.27 -1.47 19.48
N LYS A 249 8.61 -0.40 19.04
CA LYS A 249 8.69 0.91 19.69
C LYS A 249 8.21 0.85 21.14
N ASN A 250 7.05 0.26 21.38
CA ASN A 250 6.44 0.20 22.72
C ASN A 250 7.19 -0.76 23.66
N LEU A 251 7.73 -1.85 23.14
CA LEU A 251 8.59 -2.78 23.90
C LEU A 251 9.95 -2.17 24.21
N GLY A 252 10.53 -1.41 23.27
CA GLY A 252 11.85 -0.80 23.41
C GLY A 252 11.85 0.55 24.14
N GLY A 253 10.69 1.18 24.34
CA GLY A 253 10.56 2.43 25.09
C GLY A 253 11.17 3.66 24.43
N TYR A 254 11.42 3.64 23.11
CA TYR A 254 12.10 4.73 22.39
C TYR A 254 11.15 5.56 21.52
N LYS A 255 11.55 6.80 21.21
CA LYS A 255 10.82 7.69 20.29
C LYS A 255 11.23 7.45 18.84
N VAL A 256 10.35 7.77 17.89
CA VAL A 256 10.61 7.57 16.43
C VAL A 256 11.88 8.28 15.98
N ILE A 257 12.18 9.45 16.55
CA ILE A 257 13.37 10.27 16.23
C ILE A 257 14.68 9.55 16.64
N GLU A 258 14.64 8.74 17.70
CA GLU A 258 15.76 7.95 18.20
C GLU A 258 15.94 6.63 17.41
N GLY A 259 14.94 6.28 16.58
CA GLY A 259 14.76 4.95 16.00
C GLY A 259 15.86 4.47 15.06
N ARG A 260 16.77 5.33 14.57
CA ARG A 260 17.90 4.89 13.74
C ARG A 260 18.81 3.90 14.47
N PHE A 261 19.04 4.10 15.76
CA PHE A 261 19.90 3.23 16.56
C PHE A 261 19.22 1.89 16.88
N TYR A 262 17.91 1.93 17.14
CA TYR A 262 17.14 0.76 17.57
C TYR A 262 16.57 -0.09 16.42
N LYS A 263 16.61 0.42 15.18
CA LYS A 263 16.01 -0.23 14.00
C LYS A 263 16.42 -1.71 13.85
N ASN A 264 17.67 -2.03 14.16
CA ASN A 264 18.22 -3.39 13.99
C ASN A 264 18.12 -4.24 15.27
N GLN A 265 17.59 -3.70 16.37
CA GLN A 265 17.43 -4.43 17.63
C GLN A 265 16.11 -5.21 17.66
N VAL A 266 16.03 -6.26 16.83
CA VAL A 266 14.81 -7.08 16.68
C VAL A 266 14.79 -8.33 17.56
N LYS A 267 15.91 -8.69 18.20
CA LYS A 267 16.04 -9.91 19.00
C LYS A 267 15.05 -9.99 20.16
N SER A 268 14.85 -8.88 20.87
CA SER A 268 13.89 -8.82 21.99
C SER A 268 12.46 -8.98 21.50
N LEU A 269 12.12 -8.37 20.36
CA LEU A 269 10.81 -8.51 19.72
C LEU A 269 10.53 -9.96 19.33
N VAL A 270 11.48 -10.63 18.66
CA VAL A 270 11.35 -12.04 18.26
C VAL A 270 11.13 -12.95 19.47
N LYS A 271 11.94 -12.80 20.53
CA LYS A 271 11.78 -13.57 21.77
C LYS A 271 10.43 -13.34 22.42
N PHE A 272 9.97 -12.09 22.45
CA PHE A 272 8.71 -11.70 23.06
C PHE A 272 7.52 -12.30 22.29
N LEU A 273 7.51 -12.20 20.96
CA LEU A 273 6.45 -12.74 20.11
C LEU A 273 6.34 -14.27 20.17
N LYS A 274 7.47 -14.98 20.34
CA LYS A 274 7.51 -16.45 20.28
C LYS A 274 6.57 -17.13 21.27
N VAL A 275 6.41 -16.56 22.47
CA VAL A 275 5.52 -17.13 23.49
C VAL A 275 4.07 -16.95 23.07
N SER A 276 3.69 -15.73 22.67
CA SER A 276 2.32 -15.38 22.33
C SER A 276 1.84 -16.03 21.02
N LEU A 277 2.71 -16.21 20.02
CA LEU A 277 2.35 -16.93 18.78
C LEU A 277 1.94 -18.37 19.07
N LYS A 278 2.63 -19.06 19.99
CA LYS A 278 2.25 -20.42 20.38
C LYS A 278 0.88 -20.47 21.05
N GLU A 279 0.56 -19.48 21.87
CA GLU A 279 -0.76 -19.38 22.52
C GLU A 279 -1.87 -19.07 21.50
N LEU A 280 -1.64 -18.14 20.56
CA LEU A 280 -2.55 -17.86 19.45
C LEU A 280 -2.81 -19.12 18.59
N HIS A 281 -1.78 -19.92 18.31
CA HIS A 281 -1.93 -21.17 17.57
C HIS A 281 -2.72 -22.23 18.34
N LYS A 282 -2.50 -22.37 19.66
CA LYS A 282 -3.32 -23.24 20.52
C LYS A 282 -4.79 -22.82 20.49
N ALA A 283 -5.05 -21.53 20.50
CA ALA A 283 -6.40 -20.95 20.38
C ALA A 283 -6.96 -20.96 18.96
N ARG A 284 -6.19 -21.43 17.95
CA ARG A 284 -6.56 -21.47 16.53
C ARG A 284 -6.93 -20.09 15.96
N ILE A 285 -6.30 -19.03 16.47
CA ILE A 285 -6.49 -17.67 15.98
C ILE A 285 -5.49 -17.39 14.84
N PRO A 286 -5.97 -16.95 13.66
CA PRO A 286 -5.08 -16.55 12.57
C PRO A 286 -4.31 -15.29 12.94
N VAL A 287 -3.00 -15.30 12.66
CA VAL A 287 -2.10 -14.18 12.93
C VAL A 287 -1.64 -13.54 11.63
N LEU A 288 -2.08 -12.31 11.40
CA LEU A 288 -1.59 -11.44 10.34
C LEU A 288 -0.53 -10.50 10.91
N VAL A 289 0.56 -10.26 10.18
CA VAL A 289 1.65 -9.42 10.66
C VAL A 289 1.90 -8.27 9.70
N LYS A 290 2.08 -7.06 10.22
CA LYS A 290 2.29 -5.85 9.43
C LYS A 290 3.42 -4.98 9.97
N GLY A 291 3.85 -4.05 9.13
CA GLY A 291 4.91 -3.09 9.44
C GLY A 291 6.15 -3.31 8.58
N LYS A 292 7.05 -2.34 8.61
CA LYS A 292 8.30 -2.34 7.83
C LYS A 292 9.24 -3.47 8.24
N LEU A 293 9.14 -3.93 9.49
CA LEU A 293 9.96 -5.04 10.00
C LEU A 293 9.62 -6.39 9.39
N VAL A 294 8.48 -6.55 8.72
CA VAL A 294 8.08 -7.81 8.07
C VAL A 294 9.14 -8.30 7.07
N VAL A 295 9.72 -7.38 6.30
CA VAL A 295 10.74 -7.72 5.28
C VAL A 295 12.16 -7.84 5.86
N HIS A 296 12.34 -7.64 7.16
CA HIS A 296 13.65 -7.83 7.80
C HIS A 296 13.97 -9.33 7.87
N HIS A 297 15.12 -9.76 7.34
CA HIS A 297 15.48 -11.18 7.19
C HIS A 297 15.27 -12.03 8.46
N GLU A 298 15.80 -11.59 9.61
CA GLU A 298 15.66 -12.34 10.88
C GLU A 298 14.19 -12.43 11.35
N VAL A 299 13.40 -11.40 11.07
CA VAL A 299 11.99 -11.37 11.46
C VAL A 299 11.18 -12.25 10.52
N LEU A 300 11.38 -12.11 9.21
CA LEU A 300 10.70 -12.91 8.19
C LEU A 300 10.91 -14.41 8.41
N ASP A 301 12.17 -14.82 8.63
CA ASP A 301 12.51 -16.21 8.95
C ASP A 301 11.74 -16.70 10.18
N PHE A 302 11.74 -15.91 11.25
CA PHE A 302 11.01 -16.24 12.47
C PHE A 302 9.50 -16.36 12.24
N LEU A 303 8.88 -15.43 11.51
CA LEU A 303 7.45 -15.44 11.23
C LEU A 303 7.03 -16.69 10.45
N ILE A 304 7.83 -17.10 9.46
CA ILE A 304 7.60 -18.32 8.68
C ILE A 304 7.86 -19.56 9.53
N GLU A 305 8.93 -19.57 10.34
CA GLU A 305 9.29 -20.70 11.21
C GLU A 305 8.21 -21.00 12.26
N GLU A 306 7.61 -19.96 12.85
CA GLU A 306 6.52 -20.09 13.83
C GLU A 306 5.16 -20.33 13.16
N GLY A 307 5.00 -19.98 11.87
CA GLY A 307 3.83 -20.34 11.08
C GLY A 307 2.68 -19.33 11.12
N VAL A 308 2.96 -18.04 10.92
CA VAL A 308 1.92 -17.01 10.83
C VAL A 308 0.97 -17.23 9.66
N TRP A 309 -0.28 -16.75 9.78
CA TRP A 309 -1.30 -16.90 8.75
C TRP A 309 -0.99 -16.08 7.49
N GLY A 310 -0.47 -14.87 7.67
CA GLY A 310 -0.10 -14.01 6.57
C GLY A 310 0.73 -12.81 6.96
N VAL A 311 1.22 -12.11 5.94
CA VAL A 311 1.97 -10.86 6.07
C VAL A 311 1.32 -9.77 5.24
N VAL A 312 1.34 -8.53 5.75
CA VAL A 312 0.84 -7.35 5.05
C VAL A 312 1.97 -6.69 4.27
N VAL A 313 1.71 -6.40 2.99
CA VAL A 313 2.63 -5.70 2.10
C VAL A 313 2.05 -4.38 1.63
N ASN A 314 2.88 -3.36 1.46
CA ASN A 314 2.44 -1.99 1.19
C ASN A 314 2.77 -1.51 -0.23
N THR A 315 3.68 -2.18 -0.93
CA THR A 315 4.15 -1.71 -2.24
C THR A 315 3.92 -2.77 -3.31
N ALA A 316 3.60 -2.32 -4.53
CA ALA A 316 3.53 -3.20 -5.71
C ALA A 316 4.81 -4.03 -5.87
N LEU A 317 5.97 -3.41 -5.59
CA LEU A 317 7.26 -4.08 -5.61
C LEU A 317 7.37 -5.22 -4.59
N GLU A 318 6.81 -5.06 -3.40
CA GLU A 318 6.73 -6.15 -2.42
C GLU A 318 5.81 -7.26 -2.90
N VAL A 319 4.67 -6.95 -3.53
CA VAL A 319 3.76 -7.97 -4.08
C VAL A 319 4.44 -8.82 -5.15
N ASP A 320 5.26 -8.21 -6.01
CA ASP A 320 5.88 -8.91 -7.15
C ASP A 320 7.06 -9.81 -6.74
N ASN A 321 7.78 -9.45 -5.67
CA ASN A 321 9.03 -10.10 -5.25
C ASN A 321 8.87 -10.96 -3.99
N LEU A 322 8.00 -10.57 -3.06
CA LEU A 322 7.84 -11.27 -1.78
C LEU A 322 7.32 -12.71 -1.93
N PRO A 323 6.43 -13.07 -2.88
CA PRO A 323 6.00 -14.46 -3.07
C PRO A 323 7.15 -15.42 -3.33
N GLU A 324 8.12 -14.99 -4.14
CA GLU A 324 9.32 -15.76 -4.43
C GLU A 324 10.21 -15.87 -3.18
N LEU A 325 10.46 -14.75 -2.49
CA LEU A 325 11.22 -14.74 -1.24
C LEU A 325 10.60 -15.65 -0.16
N LEU A 326 9.28 -15.60 0.00
CA LEU A 326 8.54 -16.48 0.92
C LEU A 326 8.75 -17.94 0.55
N HIS A 327 8.59 -18.30 -0.72
CA HIS A 327 8.78 -19.67 -1.19
C HIS A 327 10.20 -20.20 -0.92
N TRP A 328 11.21 -19.40 -1.25
CA TRP A 328 12.61 -19.77 -0.99
C TRP A 328 12.88 -19.95 0.50
N THR A 329 12.33 -19.06 1.34
CA THR A 329 12.50 -19.10 2.79
C THR A 329 11.79 -20.31 3.40
N GLU A 330 10.54 -20.58 3.00
CA GLU A 330 9.78 -21.78 3.39
C GLU A 330 10.54 -23.05 3.04
N LYS A 331 11.05 -23.16 1.80
CA LYS A 331 11.84 -24.31 1.34
C LYS A 331 13.10 -24.50 2.18
N ARG A 332 13.84 -23.41 2.46
CA ARG A 332 15.04 -23.42 3.30
C ARG A 332 14.73 -23.93 4.72
N ILE A 333 13.64 -23.46 5.32
CA ILE A 333 13.24 -23.85 6.68
C ILE A 333 12.84 -25.33 6.73
N VAL A 334 12.10 -25.83 5.73
CA VAL A 334 11.72 -27.25 5.66
C VAL A 334 12.96 -28.14 5.55
N LEU A 335 13.91 -27.80 4.67
CA LEU A 335 15.17 -28.54 4.51
C LEU A 335 16.01 -28.55 5.79
N LYS A 336 16.05 -27.42 6.51
CA LYS A 336 16.76 -27.33 7.80
C LYS A 336 16.12 -28.25 8.83
N LYS A 337 14.79 -28.25 8.96
CA LYS A 337 14.06 -29.12 9.92
C LYS A 337 14.18 -30.60 9.56
N SER A 338 14.15 -30.98 8.29
CA SER A 338 14.34 -32.38 7.87
C SER A 338 15.76 -32.87 8.16
N THR A 339 16.78 -32.02 7.96
CA THR A 339 18.17 -32.40 8.22
C THR A 339 18.45 -32.53 9.73
N SER A 340 17.90 -31.63 10.55
CA SER A 340 18.03 -31.69 12.02
C SER A 340 17.21 -32.79 12.70
N SER A 341 16.31 -33.47 11.98
CA SER A 341 15.56 -34.63 12.52
C SER A 341 16.15 -35.98 12.09
N ILE A 342 17.13 -35.96 11.17
CA ILE A 342 17.88 -37.13 10.71
C ILE A 342 19.20 -37.30 11.50
N LEU A 343 19.72 -36.20 12.07
CA LEU A 343 20.82 -36.16 13.05
C LEU A 343 20.24 -36.21 14.47
#